data_AF-A0AAD8KKR3-F1
#
_entry.id   AF-A0AAD8KKR3-F1
#
_cell.length_a   1.000
_cell.length_b   1.000
_cell.length_c   1.000
_cell.angle_alpha   90.00
_cell.angle_beta   90.00
_cell.angle_gamma   90.00
#
_symmetry.space_group_name_H-M   'P 1'
#
loop_
_entity.id
_entity.type
_entity.pdbx_description
1 polymer ?
#
loop_
_entity_poly.entity_id
_entity_poly.type
_entity_poly.pdbx_seq_one_letter_code
_entity_poly.pdbx_strand_id
1 'polypeptide(L)'
;MAASVHHSICSIRSFSSQHSTCSSKKSISTTRLCNKLKSISKIQSETYNYADRFGLRSGMRLERSNCKANSMTDIEDVAKLYLGMDFGTSGARYAVIDKEGVIHSEGKRDYPLYMNGDAVDWVRSWKTTLFSLLEDIPITLRSLIASVSIDGTSATTLIIDSKTGEALARPLLYNESCPDALPIVKSIAPLNHTVCSGSSTLCKLISWWTSSDSSKESAVLMHQSDWLLWLLHGKIGVSDYNNALKVGYDPELESYPPWLKSQPYSHVLPTIQAPGTIISTLKEDIRTKLGFPEDCVVCTGTTDSIAAFLAARATQPGKAVTSLGSTLAIKLLSTTRIEDARFGVYSHRLDDKWLVGGASNTGGAVLRQLFSDEQLENLSRQINPMEASSLDYYPLPAEGERFPVADPKMVPRLDPRPECDVAYLHGILESIARIEAKAYGLLKDLGATEVEQVFTAGGGSKNEKWTQIRERVLGLPVSRALQTEAAYGAALLALKATR
;
A
#
# COMPACT_ATOMS: atom_id res chain seq x y z
N MET A 1 -5.50 7.80 -68.78
CA MET A 1 -4.50 8.86 -69.02
C MET A 1 -3.95 9.25 -67.66
N ALA A 2 -2.82 8.74 -67.17
CA ALA A 2 -1.42 8.88 -67.62
C ALA A 2 -0.82 10.29 -67.36
N ALA A 3 0.12 10.35 -66.39
CA ALA A 3 1.26 11.27 -66.15
C ALA A 3 1.41 11.47 -64.61
N SER A 4 2.36 10.90 -63.84
CA SER A 4 3.85 10.94 -63.87
C SER A 4 4.38 12.39 -63.72
N VAL A 5 5.38 12.80 -62.92
CA VAL A 5 6.52 12.22 -62.16
C VAL A 5 7.20 13.44 -61.44
N HIS A 6 7.77 13.43 -60.21
CA HIS A 6 9.20 13.11 -59.89
C HIS A 6 9.57 13.29 -58.39
N HIS A 7 10.33 12.31 -57.88
CA HIS A 7 11.52 12.31 -56.99
C HIS A 7 11.62 13.18 -55.71
N SER A 8 12.03 12.61 -54.55
CA SER A 8 13.41 12.10 -54.34
C SER A 8 13.54 11.04 -53.23
N ILE A 9 14.48 10.12 -53.45
CA ILE A 9 14.92 9.00 -52.61
C ILE A 9 16.32 9.32 -52.06
N CYS A 10 16.62 8.92 -50.82
CA CYS A 10 17.98 8.74 -50.30
C CYS A 10 17.96 7.44 -49.45
N SER A 11 18.30 6.25 -49.95
CA SER A 11 19.61 5.70 -50.36
C SER A 11 20.60 5.51 -49.21
N ILE A 12 20.48 4.36 -48.54
CA ILE A 12 21.48 3.65 -47.75
C ILE A 12 22.62 3.18 -48.67
N ARG A 13 23.88 3.46 -48.33
CA ARG A 13 25.03 2.59 -48.67
C ARG A 13 26.14 2.65 -47.62
N SER A 14 26.57 1.45 -47.25
CA SER A 14 27.71 1.01 -46.45
C SER A 14 29.05 1.10 -47.21
N PHE A 15 30.15 1.38 -46.51
CA PHE A 15 31.54 0.93 -46.80
C PHE A 15 32.34 1.06 -45.48
N SER A 16 32.71 -0.05 -44.81
CA SER A 16 33.97 -0.80 -44.92
C SER A 16 35.10 -0.30 -44.00
N SER A 17 35.61 -1.17 -43.12
CA SER A 17 37.03 -1.16 -42.72
C SER A 17 37.48 -2.56 -42.34
N GLN A 18 38.46 -3.08 -43.08
CA GLN A 18 39.26 -4.26 -42.79
C GLN A 18 40.48 -3.91 -41.90
N HIS A 19 41.07 -4.96 -41.32
CA HIS A 19 42.41 -5.08 -40.71
C HIS A 19 42.61 -4.42 -39.32
N SER A 20 43.28 -5.01 -38.32
CA SER A 20 44.20 -6.15 -38.27
C SER A 20 44.31 -6.69 -36.82
N THR A 21 44.78 -7.93 -36.73
CA THR A 21 45.14 -8.71 -35.54
C THR A 21 46.28 -8.10 -34.71
N CYS A 22 46.19 -8.14 -33.37
CA CYS A 22 47.34 -8.52 -32.54
C CYS A 22 46.93 -8.97 -31.12
N SER A 23 47.47 -10.10 -30.72
CA SER A 23 47.35 -10.74 -29.40
C SER A 23 48.06 -9.96 -28.30
N SER A 24 47.53 -10.00 -27.07
CA SER A 24 48.35 -10.38 -25.91
C SER A 24 47.51 -10.74 -24.69
N LYS A 25 47.80 -11.94 -24.16
CA LYS A 25 47.39 -12.44 -22.85
C LYS A 25 48.01 -11.58 -21.75
N LYS A 26 47.30 -11.34 -20.65
CA LYS A 26 47.91 -11.28 -19.30
C LYS A 26 46.86 -11.47 -18.21
N SER A 27 46.98 -12.62 -17.55
CA SER A 27 46.42 -12.94 -16.24
C SER A 27 47.11 -12.08 -15.16
N ILE A 28 46.36 -11.59 -14.18
CA ILE A 28 46.91 -11.10 -12.91
C ILE A 28 46.07 -11.66 -11.75
N SER A 29 46.81 -12.21 -10.80
CA SER A 29 46.40 -13.08 -9.71
C SER A 29 45.74 -12.36 -8.53
N THR A 30 44.78 -13.08 -7.95
CA THR A 30 44.22 -12.92 -6.61
C THR A 30 45.27 -13.18 -5.52
N THR A 31 46.09 -12.18 -5.19
CA THR A 31 46.98 -12.25 -4.00
C THR A 31 47.31 -10.88 -3.37
N ARG A 32 46.33 -9.96 -3.27
CA ARG A 32 46.57 -8.66 -2.60
C ARG A 32 45.45 -8.10 -1.71
N LEU A 33 44.51 -8.93 -1.25
CA LEU A 33 43.52 -8.51 -0.24
C LEU A 33 43.52 -9.31 1.08
N CYS A 34 44.41 -10.30 1.24
CA CYS A 34 44.51 -11.10 2.48
C CYS A 34 45.56 -10.64 3.51
N ASN A 35 46.29 -9.54 3.26
CA ASN A 35 47.35 -9.05 4.17
C ASN A 35 46.99 -7.74 4.91
N LYS A 36 45.71 -7.32 4.90
CA LYS A 36 45.26 -6.13 5.65
C LYS A 36 44.23 -6.41 6.77
N LEU A 37 43.94 -7.68 7.04
CA LEU A 37 43.03 -8.14 8.11
C LEU A 37 43.74 -8.91 9.25
N LYS A 38 45.08 -8.99 9.25
CA LYS A 38 45.88 -9.59 10.33
C LYS A 38 46.58 -8.58 11.25
N SER A 39 46.28 -7.28 11.14
CA SER A 39 46.89 -6.22 11.96
C SER A 39 45.93 -5.49 12.90
N ILE A 40 44.70 -5.97 13.08
CA ILE A 40 43.70 -5.37 13.99
C ILE A 40 43.31 -6.33 15.13
N SER A 41 43.61 -7.62 15.03
CA SER A 41 43.41 -8.62 16.10
C SER A 41 44.59 -8.75 17.08
N LYS A 42 45.49 -7.76 17.13
CA LYS A 42 46.67 -7.76 18.03
C LYS A 42 46.75 -6.53 18.95
N ILE A 43 45.65 -5.80 19.12
CA ILE A 43 45.56 -4.59 19.97
C ILE A 43 44.48 -4.74 21.08
N GLN A 44 43.91 -5.94 21.27
CA GLN A 44 42.93 -6.21 22.33
C GLN A 44 43.40 -7.22 23.40
N SER A 45 44.71 -7.44 23.56
CA SER A 45 45.25 -8.39 24.56
C SER A 45 46.30 -7.81 25.52
N GLU A 46 46.43 -6.50 25.66
CA GLU A 46 47.40 -5.87 26.57
C GLU A 46 46.84 -4.68 27.37
N THR A 47 45.68 -4.85 28.02
CA THR A 47 45.19 -3.89 29.05
C THR A 47 44.57 -4.53 30.30
N TYR A 48 44.71 -5.84 30.47
CA TYR A 48 44.45 -6.53 31.74
C TYR A 48 45.76 -7.02 32.35
N ASN A 49 46.46 -6.12 33.05
CA ASN A 49 47.40 -6.41 34.14
C ASN A 49 48.20 -5.15 34.50
N TYR A 50 47.59 -4.20 35.22
CA TYR A 50 48.33 -3.14 35.90
C TYR A 50 47.50 -2.52 37.04
N ALA A 51 47.17 -3.32 38.05
CA ALA A 51 46.61 -2.82 39.32
C ALA A 51 46.89 -3.79 40.47
N ASP A 52 48.15 -4.22 40.61
CA ASP A 52 48.62 -4.97 41.79
C ASP A 52 50.05 -4.52 42.13
N ARG A 53 50.15 -3.32 42.71
CA ARG A 53 51.30 -2.83 43.49
C ARG A 53 50.90 -1.49 44.10
N PHE A 54 51.25 -1.30 45.36
CA PHE A 54 50.89 -0.20 46.27
C PHE A 54 49.60 -0.42 47.07
N GLY A 55 49.70 -1.34 48.04
CA GLY A 55 48.83 -1.32 49.21
C GLY A 55 49.15 -0.14 50.13
N LEU A 56 48.10 0.55 50.57
CA LEU A 56 48.07 1.31 51.82
C LEU A 56 46.69 1.11 52.47
N ARG A 57 46.70 0.50 53.65
CA ARG A 57 45.55 0.31 54.55
C ARG A 57 45.30 1.59 55.36
N SER A 58 44.04 1.96 55.55
CA SER A 58 43.40 2.41 56.81
C SER A 58 42.08 3.11 56.45
N GLY A 59 40.93 2.92 57.11
CA GLY A 59 40.55 2.08 58.24
C GLY A 59 39.02 2.01 58.35
N MET A 60 38.55 1.08 59.20
CA MET A 60 37.30 1.09 60.01
C MET A 60 35.98 1.61 59.40
N ARG A 61 34.80 1.00 59.56
CA ARG A 61 34.28 -0.23 60.19
C ARG A 61 32.75 -0.20 59.96
N LEU A 62 32.12 -1.38 59.81
CA LEU A 62 30.67 -1.67 59.94
C LEU A 62 29.77 -1.10 58.81
N GLU A 63 28.76 -1.80 58.29
CA GLU A 63 27.89 -2.79 58.92
C GLU A 63 27.22 -3.66 57.84
N ARG A 64 26.82 -4.88 58.20
CA ARG A 64 26.17 -5.85 57.31
C ARG A 64 24.75 -5.42 56.95
N SER A 65 24.40 -5.46 55.66
CA SER A 65 23.01 -5.58 55.22
C SER A 65 22.90 -6.57 54.06
N ASN A 66 22.12 -7.62 54.30
CA ASN A 66 21.71 -8.72 53.42
C ASN A 66 21.83 -8.50 51.90
N CYS A 67 22.74 -9.23 51.26
CA CYS A 67 22.57 -9.61 49.85
C CYS A 67 21.41 -10.61 49.76
N LYS A 68 20.21 -10.11 49.43
CA LYS A 68 19.26 -10.94 48.68
C LYS A 68 19.76 -10.99 47.24
N ALA A 69 19.99 -12.20 46.75
CA ALA A 69 20.12 -12.46 45.33
C ALA A 69 18.82 -12.01 44.66
N ASN A 70 18.84 -10.83 44.04
CA ASN A 70 17.84 -10.49 43.04
C ASN A 70 18.30 -11.06 41.70
N SER A 71 17.39 -11.82 41.14
CA SER A 71 17.46 -12.48 39.86
C SER A 71 17.94 -11.55 38.76
N MET A 72 18.76 -12.13 37.87
CA MET A 72 18.92 -11.69 36.50
C MET A 72 17.56 -11.68 35.79
N THR A 73 16.78 -10.63 35.97
CA THR A 73 15.57 -10.32 35.18
C THR A 73 15.38 -8.81 35.10
N ASP A 74 16.45 -8.10 34.75
CA ASP A 74 16.36 -6.76 34.17
C ASP A 74 17.05 -6.86 32.80
N ILE A 75 16.46 -7.65 31.90
CA ILE A 75 16.74 -7.49 30.48
C ILE A 75 16.08 -6.16 30.14
N GLU A 76 16.89 -5.14 29.89
CA GLU A 76 16.44 -3.88 29.28
C GLU A 76 15.43 -4.23 28.19
N ASP A 77 14.20 -3.73 28.32
CA ASP A 77 13.11 -3.92 27.37
C ASP A 77 13.53 -3.22 26.07
N VAL A 78 14.36 -3.89 25.27
CA VAL A 78 14.89 -3.34 24.03
C VAL A 78 13.68 -3.07 23.15
N ALA A 79 13.44 -1.80 22.86
CA ALA A 79 12.22 -1.36 22.21
C ALA A 79 12.02 -2.10 20.87
N LYS A 80 11.08 -3.04 20.86
CA LYS A 80 10.67 -3.77 19.66
C LYS A 80 10.12 -2.78 18.62
N LEU A 81 10.49 -3.01 17.37
CA LEU A 81 10.06 -2.23 16.22
C LEU A 81 9.18 -3.05 15.27
N TYR A 82 8.41 -2.37 14.44
CA TYR A 82 7.39 -2.94 13.58
C TYR A 82 7.53 -2.38 12.17
N LEU A 83 7.71 -3.27 11.19
CA LEU A 83 7.94 -2.91 9.80
C LEU A 83 6.65 -3.06 9.00
N GLY A 84 6.26 -1.96 8.35
CA GLY A 84 5.27 -1.95 7.30
C GLY A 84 5.91 -1.63 5.96
N MET A 85 5.44 -2.29 4.90
CA MET A 85 5.82 -1.96 3.54
C MET A 85 4.57 -1.76 2.67
N ASP A 86 4.64 -0.81 1.75
CA ASP A 86 3.58 -0.50 0.79
C ASP A 86 4.10 -0.77 -0.62
N PHE A 87 3.39 -1.61 -1.38
CA PHE A 87 3.69 -1.88 -2.78
C PHE A 87 2.60 -1.32 -3.69
N GLY A 88 2.63 -0.01 -3.87
CA GLY A 88 1.75 0.74 -4.75
C GLY A 88 2.03 0.56 -6.24
N THR A 89 1.57 1.52 -7.04
CA THR A 89 1.48 1.40 -8.51
C THR A 89 2.80 1.59 -9.25
N SER A 90 3.68 2.48 -8.76
CA SER A 90 4.92 2.87 -9.44
C SER A 90 6.20 2.60 -8.64
N GLY A 91 6.06 2.26 -7.36
CA GLY A 91 7.16 1.99 -6.46
C GLY A 91 6.64 1.44 -5.13
N ALA A 92 7.56 1.20 -4.21
CA ALA A 92 7.27 0.71 -2.88
C ALA A 92 7.92 1.58 -1.81
N ARG A 93 7.32 1.56 -0.61
CA ARG A 93 7.74 2.34 0.56
C ARG A 93 7.87 1.42 1.77
N TYR A 94 8.63 1.84 2.77
CA TYR A 94 8.60 1.22 4.09
C TYR A 94 8.50 2.26 5.20
N ALA A 95 7.97 1.84 6.34
CA ALA A 95 7.99 2.55 7.60
C ALA A 95 8.31 1.58 8.74
N VAL A 96 9.24 1.96 9.61
CA VAL A 96 9.58 1.25 10.85
C VAL A 96 9.10 2.10 12.02
N ILE A 97 8.21 1.53 12.83
CA ILE A 97 7.61 2.23 13.98
C ILE A 97 7.87 1.49 15.30
N ASP A 98 7.78 2.20 16.41
CA ASP A 98 7.67 1.58 17.74
C ASP A 98 6.20 1.35 18.16
N LYS A 99 6.00 0.89 19.41
CA LYS A 99 4.67 0.55 19.95
C LYS A 99 3.76 1.77 20.13
N GLU A 100 4.34 2.96 20.30
CA GLU A 100 3.65 4.25 20.34
C GLU A 100 3.26 4.73 18.93
N GLY A 101 3.95 4.23 17.91
CA GLY A 101 3.77 4.57 16.51
C GLY A 101 4.65 5.73 16.06
N VAL A 102 5.76 5.99 16.74
CA VAL A 102 6.80 6.93 16.29
C VAL A 102 7.61 6.26 15.19
N ILE A 103 7.88 6.99 14.11
CA ILE A 103 8.67 6.52 12.97
C ILE A 103 10.16 6.61 13.33
N HIS A 104 10.86 5.48 13.28
CA HIS A 104 12.32 5.38 13.47
C HIS A 104 13.07 5.38 12.15
N SER A 105 12.41 4.92 11.07
CA SER A 105 12.99 4.91 9.73
C SER A 105 11.88 4.78 8.68
N GLU A 106 12.05 5.48 7.56
CA GLU A 106 11.18 5.38 6.40
C GLU A 106 12.01 5.49 5.12
N GLY A 107 11.50 4.91 4.04
CA GLY A 107 12.19 4.92 2.76
C GLY A 107 11.26 4.59 1.61
N LYS A 108 11.73 4.84 0.39
CA LYS A 108 11.00 4.54 -0.84
C LYS A 108 11.94 4.14 -1.96
N ARG A 109 11.45 3.29 -2.86
CA ARG A 109 12.12 2.95 -4.12
C ARG A 109 11.10 2.85 -5.24
N ASP A 110 11.47 3.38 -6.40
CA ASP A 110 10.75 3.14 -7.64
C ASP A 110 11.03 1.72 -8.15
N TYR A 111 10.09 1.13 -8.89
CA TYR A 111 10.29 -0.20 -9.45
C TYR A 111 11.36 -0.16 -10.56
N PRO A 112 12.38 -1.03 -10.52
CA PRO A 112 13.32 -1.16 -11.63
C PRO A 112 12.57 -1.72 -12.84
N LEU A 113 12.78 -1.14 -14.03
CA LEU A 113 12.14 -1.61 -15.25
C LEU A 113 12.92 -2.76 -15.87
N TYR A 114 12.41 -3.99 -15.72
CA TYR A 114 12.88 -5.15 -16.45
C TYR A 114 11.93 -5.47 -17.60
N MET A 115 12.44 -5.61 -18.82
CA MET A 115 11.63 -5.93 -20.00
C MET A 115 11.86 -7.38 -20.43
N ASN A 116 10.78 -8.10 -20.72
CA ASN A 116 10.81 -9.39 -21.42
C ASN A 116 9.96 -9.26 -22.69
N GLY A 117 10.62 -9.21 -23.86
CA GLY A 117 10.00 -8.69 -25.07
C GLY A 117 9.55 -7.24 -24.87
N ASP A 118 8.27 -6.96 -25.15
CA ASP A 118 7.65 -5.62 -25.00
C ASP A 118 6.89 -5.43 -23.67
N ALA A 119 7.01 -6.37 -22.72
CA ALA A 119 6.29 -6.33 -21.45
C ALA A 119 7.21 -6.20 -20.24
N VAL A 120 6.76 -5.45 -19.22
CA VAL A 120 7.47 -5.32 -17.94
C VAL A 120 7.35 -6.62 -17.14
N ASP A 121 8.49 -7.12 -16.67
CA ASP A 121 8.56 -8.22 -15.70
C ASP A 121 8.32 -7.68 -14.28
N TRP A 122 7.05 -7.56 -13.93
CA TRP A 122 6.60 -7.07 -12.63
C TRP A 122 7.05 -7.95 -11.47
N VAL A 123 7.08 -9.27 -11.66
CA VAL A 123 7.50 -10.24 -10.63
C VAL A 123 8.93 -9.96 -10.21
N ARG A 124 9.85 -9.87 -11.17
CA ARG A 124 11.25 -9.54 -10.89
C ARG A 124 11.41 -8.15 -10.29
N SER A 125 10.64 -7.19 -10.79
CA SER A 125 10.69 -5.79 -10.33
C SER A 125 10.28 -5.66 -8.86
N TRP A 126 9.15 -6.26 -8.48
CA TRP A 126 8.65 -6.27 -7.10
C TRP A 126 9.58 -7.04 -6.16
N LYS A 127 10.06 -8.22 -6.55
CA LYS A 127 11.02 -9.00 -5.74
C LYS A 127 12.31 -8.22 -5.49
N THR A 128 12.87 -7.60 -6.53
CA THR A 128 14.09 -6.79 -6.40
C THR A 128 13.86 -5.61 -5.44
N THR A 129 12.71 -4.96 -5.56
CA THR A 129 12.35 -3.81 -4.72
C THR A 129 12.14 -4.22 -3.26
N LEU A 130 11.49 -5.36 -2.99
CA LEU A 130 11.34 -5.93 -1.64
C LEU A 130 12.69 -6.08 -0.94
N PHE A 131 13.62 -6.80 -1.56
CA PHE A 131 14.93 -7.00 -0.95
C PHE A 131 15.75 -5.71 -0.87
N SER A 132 15.61 -4.80 -1.83
CA SER A 132 16.29 -3.49 -1.77
C SER A 132 15.79 -2.64 -0.59
N LEU A 133 14.48 -2.59 -0.34
CA LEU A 133 13.92 -1.86 0.79
C LEU A 133 14.32 -2.50 2.13
N LEU A 134 14.35 -3.82 2.23
CA LEU A 134 14.86 -4.51 3.43
C LEU A 134 16.37 -4.23 3.66
N GLU A 135 17.14 -4.02 2.60
CA GLU A 135 18.55 -3.62 2.67
C GLU A 135 18.73 -2.15 3.07
N ASP A 136 17.78 -1.27 2.70
CA ASP A 136 17.80 0.16 3.06
C ASP A 136 17.56 0.43 4.54
N ILE A 137 16.90 -0.49 5.25
CA ILE A 137 16.67 -0.34 6.70
C ILE A 137 18.02 -0.50 7.42
N PRO A 138 18.43 0.47 8.26
CA PRO A 138 19.66 0.39 9.03
C PRO A 138 19.78 -0.92 9.80
N ILE A 139 20.94 -1.58 9.72
CA ILE A 139 21.18 -2.88 10.37
C ILE A 139 20.84 -2.88 11.86
N THR A 140 21.11 -1.78 12.57
CA THR A 140 20.81 -1.60 14.00
C THR A 140 19.33 -1.58 14.30
N LEU A 141 18.49 -1.15 13.35
CA LEU A 141 17.03 -1.18 13.49
C LEU A 141 16.48 -2.55 13.09
N ARG A 142 17.06 -3.20 12.07
CA ARG A 142 16.61 -4.55 11.65
C ARG A 142 16.69 -5.58 12.76
N SER A 143 17.72 -5.51 13.60
CA SER A 143 17.87 -6.39 14.77
C SER A 143 16.78 -6.20 15.84
N LEU A 144 15.98 -5.14 15.75
CA LEU A 144 14.89 -4.81 16.68
C LEU A 144 13.50 -5.05 16.08
N ILE A 145 13.40 -5.35 14.78
CA ILE A 145 12.11 -5.54 14.10
C ILE A 145 11.51 -6.88 14.53
N ALA A 146 10.45 -6.80 15.33
CA ALA A 146 9.74 -7.96 15.86
C ALA A 146 8.70 -8.52 14.88
N SER A 147 8.14 -7.68 14.01
CA SER A 147 7.20 -8.15 13.00
C SER A 147 7.19 -7.32 11.72
N VAL A 148 6.75 -7.96 10.63
CA VAL A 148 6.63 -7.40 9.29
C VAL A 148 5.22 -7.63 8.72
N SER A 149 4.64 -6.61 8.10
CA SER A 149 3.43 -6.72 7.28
C SER A 149 3.59 -5.88 6.01
N ILE A 150 2.87 -6.26 4.95
CA ILE A 150 3.00 -5.66 3.62
C ILE A 150 1.60 -5.47 3.04
N ASP A 151 1.30 -4.26 2.57
CA ASP A 151 0.13 -4.03 1.71
C ASP A 151 0.50 -4.09 0.21
N GLY A 152 -0.51 -4.19 -0.64
CA GLY A 152 -0.34 -4.13 -2.09
C GLY A 152 -1.55 -3.58 -2.80
N THR A 153 -1.43 -3.40 -4.11
CA THR A 153 -2.52 -2.92 -4.96
C THR A 153 -3.67 -3.94 -5.05
N SER A 154 -4.89 -3.46 -4.83
CA SER A 154 -6.10 -4.29 -4.84
C SER A 154 -6.27 -5.08 -6.14
N ALA A 155 -6.63 -6.36 -6.03
CA ALA A 155 -6.92 -7.24 -7.17
C ALA A 155 -5.76 -7.42 -8.17
N THR A 156 -4.53 -7.03 -7.85
CA THR A 156 -3.35 -7.51 -8.58
C THR A 156 -3.19 -8.99 -8.31
N THR A 157 -3.29 -9.81 -9.35
CA THR A 157 -3.40 -11.27 -9.25
C THR A 157 -2.17 -11.95 -9.84
N LEU A 158 -1.60 -12.86 -9.06
CA LEU A 158 -0.57 -13.80 -9.50
C LEU A 158 -1.14 -15.22 -9.38
N ILE A 159 -0.82 -16.06 -10.37
CA ILE A 159 -1.04 -17.50 -10.28
C ILE A 159 0.34 -18.15 -10.29
N ILE A 160 0.66 -18.90 -9.25
CA ILE A 160 1.97 -19.54 -9.07
C ILE A 160 1.84 -21.06 -9.05
N ASP A 161 2.91 -21.75 -9.41
CA ASP A 161 3.02 -23.19 -9.20
C ASP A 161 3.45 -23.46 -7.75
N SER A 162 2.70 -24.29 -7.04
CA SER A 162 2.93 -24.58 -5.62
C SER A 162 4.16 -25.41 -5.34
N LYS A 163 4.71 -26.10 -6.35
CA LYS A 163 5.88 -26.98 -6.23
C LYS A 163 7.16 -26.22 -6.54
N THR A 164 7.16 -25.36 -7.57
CA THR A 164 8.35 -24.61 -8.00
C THR A 164 8.39 -23.19 -7.43
N GLY A 165 7.23 -22.62 -7.10
CA GLY A 165 7.10 -21.21 -6.70
C GLY A 165 7.19 -20.23 -7.88
N GLU A 166 7.21 -20.72 -9.12
CA GLU A 166 7.28 -19.90 -10.32
C GLU A 166 5.90 -19.34 -10.69
N ALA A 167 5.87 -18.14 -11.26
CA ALA A 167 4.65 -17.56 -11.80
C ALA A 167 4.25 -18.29 -13.09
N LEU A 168 3.02 -18.82 -13.13
CA LEU A 168 2.46 -19.54 -14.28
C LEU A 168 1.98 -18.61 -15.40
N ALA A 169 1.89 -17.32 -15.12
CA ALA A 169 1.60 -16.26 -16.08
C ALA A 169 2.16 -14.93 -15.56
N ARG A 170 2.20 -13.91 -16.42
CA ARG A 170 2.45 -12.54 -15.95
C ARG A 170 1.36 -12.13 -14.94
N PRO A 171 1.68 -11.31 -13.93
CA PRO A 171 0.67 -10.73 -13.07
C PRO A 171 -0.38 -9.95 -13.88
N LEU A 172 -1.64 -10.06 -13.45
CA LEU A 172 -2.75 -9.24 -13.95
C LEU A 172 -2.95 -8.09 -12.98
N LEU A 173 -2.58 -6.87 -13.39
CA LEU A 173 -2.52 -5.70 -12.50
C LEU A 173 -3.90 -5.19 -12.07
N TYR A 174 -3.95 -4.41 -10.99
CA TYR A 174 -5.16 -3.83 -10.40
C TYR A 174 -6.11 -3.14 -11.40
N ASN A 175 -5.56 -2.44 -12.40
CA ASN A 175 -6.31 -1.69 -13.41
C ASN A 175 -6.60 -2.50 -14.70
N GLU A 176 -6.03 -3.68 -14.84
CA GLU A 176 -6.31 -4.56 -15.98
C GLU A 176 -7.68 -5.22 -15.84
N SER A 177 -8.37 -5.37 -16.97
CA SER A 177 -9.71 -5.93 -17.06
C SER A 177 -9.72 -7.17 -17.94
N CYS A 178 -10.41 -8.22 -17.51
CA CYS A 178 -10.66 -9.45 -18.26
C CYS A 178 -12.16 -9.53 -18.62
N PRO A 179 -12.61 -8.80 -19.66
CA PRO A 179 -14.02 -8.73 -20.03
C PRO A 179 -14.55 -10.06 -20.61
N ASP A 180 -13.67 -10.91 -21.13
CA ASP A 180 -13.94 -12.28 -21.60
C ASP A 180 -14.53 -13.16 -20.49
N ALA A 181 -14.06 -13.01 -19.25
CA ALA A 181 -14.52 -13.78 -18.10
C ALA A 181 -15.78 -13.21 -17.43
N LEU A 182 -16.12 -11.94 -17.69
CA LEU A 182 -17.21 -11.25 -17.00
C LEU A 182 -18.59 -11.91 -17.19
N PRO A 183 -18.97 -12.43 -18.37
CA PRO A 183 -20.22 -13.18 -18.53
C PRO A 183 -20.29 -14.43 -17.65
N ILE A 184 -19.18 -15.16 -17.49
CA ILE A 184 -19.09 -16.34 -16.62
C ILE A 184 -19.20 -15.94 -15.16
N VAL A 185 -18.54 -14.85 -14.75
CA VAL A 185 -18.68 -14.33 -13.38
C VAL A 185 -20.13 -13.96 -13.08
N LYS A 186 -20.81 -13.28 -14.00
CA LYS A 186 -22.22 -12.88 -13.82
C LYS A 186 -23.19 -14.07 -13.81
N SER A 187 -22.84 -15.21 -14.38
CA SER A 187 -23.71 -16.39 -14.38
C SER A 187 -23.63 -17.20 -13.08
N ILE A 188 -22.57 -17.02 -12.29
CA ILE A 188 -22.35 -17.75 -11.02
C ILE A 188 -22.50 -16.87 -9.78
N ALA A 189 -22.10 -15.61 -9.85
CA ALA A 189 -22.09 -14.71 -8.69
C ALA A 189 -23.48 -14.08 -8.48
N PRO A 190 -23.82 -13.70 -7.24
CA PRO A 190 -25.03 -12.95 -6.96
C PRO A 190 -25.11 -11.68 -7.82
N LEU A 191 -26.34 -11.28 -8.17
CA LEU A 191 -26.57 -10.08 -8.96
C LEU A 191 -25.90 -8.88 -8.28
N ASN A 192 -25.15 -8.12 -9.07
CA ASN A 192 -24.42 -6.92 -8.64
C ASN A 192 -23.33 -7.14 -7.57
N HIS A 193 -22.91 -8.39 -7.31
CA HIS A 193 -21.81 -8.68 -6.40
C HIS A 193 -20.53 -7.93 -6.80
N THR A 194 -19.67 -7.57 -5.84
CA THR A 194 -18.44 -6.80 -6.10
C THR A 194 -17.45 -7.47 -7.10
N VAL A 195 -17.61 -8.76 -7.36
CA VAL A 195 -16.80 -9.53 -8.31
C VAL A 195 -17.25 -9.33 -9.77
N CYS A 196 -18.47 -8.84 -9.99
CA CYS A 196 -19.07 -8.58 -11.31
C CYS A 196 -18.50 -7.32 -11.99
N SER A 197 -17.17 -7.17 -11.95
CA SER A 197 -16.37 -6.16 -12.63
C SER A 197 -15.24 -6.87 -13.38
N GLY A 198 -14.94 -6.46 -14.61
CA GLY A 198 -13.87 -7.08 -15.41
C GLY A 198 -12.49 -7.01 -14.75
N SER A 199 -12.25 -6.03 -13.88
CA SER A 199 -11.00 -5.89 -13.11
C SER A 199 -10.94 -6.69 -11.80
N SER A 200 -11.99 -7.44 -11.46
CA SER A 200 -12.01 -8.26 -10.23
C SER A 200 -11.00 -9.39 -10.29
N THR A 201 -10.49 -9.81 -9.13
CA THR A 201 -9.61 -10.99 -9.02
C THR A 201 -10.30 -12.23 -9.58
N LEU A 202 -11.62 -12.35 -9.42
CA LEU A 202 -12.37 -13.50 -9.96
C LEU A 202 -12.39 -13.53 -11.49
N CYS A 203 -12.61 -12.38 -12.16
CA CYS A 203 -12.51 -12.31 -13.63
C CYS A 203 -11.10 -12.68 -14.09
N LYS A 204 -10.07 -12.19 -13.42
CA LYS A 204 -8.65 -12.51 -13.70
C LYS A 204 -8.35 -14.00 -13.54
N LEU A 205 -8.83 -14.61 -12.46
CA LEU A 205 -8.71 -16.04 -12.22
C LEU A 205 -9.39 -16.87 -13.31
N ILE A 206 -10.64 -16.54 -13.66
CA ILE A 206 -11.40 -17.28 -14.67
C ILE A 206 -10.77 -17.12 -16.06
N SER A 207 -10.34 -15.90 -16.42
CA SER A 207 -9.65 -15.64 -17.68
C SER A 207 -8.41 -16.54 -17.80
N TRP A 208 -7.53 -16.53 -16.79
CA TRP A 208 -6.38 -17.44 -16.74
C TRP A 208 -6.78 -18.92 -16.79
N TRP A 209 -7.81 -19.31 -16.04
CA TRP A 209 -8.29 -20.68 -15.96
C TRP A 209 -8.77 -21.20 -17.32
N THR A 210 -9.43 -20.34 -18.10
CA THR A 210 -9.97 -20.70 -19.41
C THR A 210 -8.93 -20.64 -20.54
N SER A 211 -7.93 -19.75 -20.43
CA SER A 211 -6.91 -19.57 -21.47
C SER A 211 -5.66 -20.44 -21.29
N SER A 212 -5.42 -20.99 -20.09
CA SER A 212 -4.20 -21.76 -19.81
C SER A 212 -4.33 -23.23 -20.21
N ASP A 213 -3.40 -23.70 -21.04
CA ASP A 213 -3.22 -25.11 -21.42
C ASP A 213 -2.33 -25.90 -20.42
N SER A 214 -1.73 -25.22 -19.44
CA SER A 214 -0.86 -25.85 -18.44
C SER A 214 -1.66 -26.64 -17.40
N SER A 215 -0.98 -27.58 -16.72
CA SER A 215 -1.58 -28.27 -15.57
C SER A 215 -1.97 -27.25 -14.50
N LYS A 216 -3.20 -27.40 -14.00
CA LYS A 216 -3.81 -26.50 -13.00
C LYS A 216 -3.75 -27.08 -11.59
N GLU A 217 -3.32 -28.33 -11.44
CA GLU A 217 -3.36 -29.06 -10.16
C GLU A 217 -2.47 -28.45 -9.07
N SER A 218 -1.33 -27.87 -9.45
CA SER A 218 -0.41 -27.16 -8.54
C SER A 218 -0.63 -25.65 -8.52
N ALA A 219 -1.63 -25.12 -9.21
CA ALA A 219 -1.83 -23.68 -9.28
C ALA A 219 -2.37 -23.13 -7.96
N VAL A 220 -1.80 -22.02 -7.50
CA VAL A 220 -2.28 -21.27 -6.34
C VAL A 220 -2.38 -19.79 -6.71
N LEU A 221 -3.54 -19.20 -6.40
CA LEU A 221 -3.76 -17.77 -6.52
C LEU A 221 -3.16 -17.05 -5.32
N MET A 222 -2.42 -15.98 -5.61
CA MET A 222 -1.92 -15.03 -4.63
C MET A 222 -2.19 -13.62 -5.12
N HIS A 223 -2.64 -12.75 -4.22
CA HIS A 223 -2.60 -11.31 -4.44
C HIS A 223 -1.16 -10.80 -4.29
N GLN A 224 -0.91 -9.56 -4.72
CA GLN A 224 0.43 -8.97 -4.68
C GLN A 224 1.07 -9.02 -3.28
N SER A 225 0.33 -8.59 -2.26
CA SER A 225 0.75 -8.62 -0.85
C SER A 225 1.04 -10.05 -0.38
N ASP A 226 0.14 -10.99 -0.66
CA ASP A 226 0.28 -12.40 -0.31
C ASP A 226 1.58 -12.98 -0.87
N TRP A 227 1.87 -12.71 -2.14
CA TRP A 227 3.07 -13.22 -2.81
C TRP A 227 4.36 -12.61 -2.24
N LEU A 228 4.36 -11.30 -1.95
CA LEU A 228 5.49 -10.62 -1.32
C LEU A 228 5.75 -11.15 0.09
N LEU A 229 4.71 -11.33 0.89
CA LEU A 229 4.79 -11.93 2.21
C LEU A 229 5.28 -13.38 2.11
N TRP A 230 4.76 -14.17 1.18
CA TRP A 230 5.19 -15.55 0.96
C TRP A 230 6.68 -15.67 0.67
N LEU A 231 7.29 -14.73 -0.05
CA LEU A 231 8.75 -14.69 -0.23
C LEU A 231 9.51 -14.59 1.11
N LEU A 232 8.90 -13.95 2.11
CA LEU A 232 9.46 -13.74 3.45
C LEU A 232 9.23 -14.91 4.41
N HIS A 233 8.06 -15.56 4.36
CA HIS A 233 7.69 -16.60 5.34
C HIS A 233 7.60 -18.04 4.79
N GLY A 234 7.53 -18.21 3.46
CA GLY A 234 7.57 -19.52 2.79
C GLY A 234 6.33 -20.41 2.95
N LYS A 235 5.24 -19.93 3.56
CA LYS A 235 3.96 -20.65 3.69
C LYS A 235 3.06 -20.30 2.52
N ILE A 236 2.78 -21.23 1.62
CA ILE A 236 2.00 -20.95 0.41
C ILE A 236 0.51 -20.77 0.71
N GLY A 237 -0.17 -19.91 -0.04
CA GLY A 237 -1.63 -19.83 -0.09
C GLY A 237 -2.27 -19.24 1.16
N VAL A 238 -1.72 -18.15 1.70
CA VAL A 238 -2.32 -17.37 2.79
C VAL A 238 -2.58 -15.95 2.31
N SER A 239 -3.81 -15.46 2.49
CA SER A 239 -4.24 -14.10 2.19
C SER A 239 -5.08 -13.54 3.34
N ASP A 240 -5.64 -12.34 3.14
CA ASP A 240 -6.42 -11.62 4.14
C ASP A 240 -7.84 -11.27 3.66
N TYR A 241 -8.69 -10.90 4.62
CA TYR A 241 -10.09 -10.48 4.37
C TYR A 241 -10.23 -9.41 3.29
N ASN A 242 -9.24 -8.54 3.13
CA ASN A 242 -9.34 -7.35 2.31
C ASN A 242 -8.94 -7.61 0.86
N ASN A 243 -7.78 -8.25 0.66
CA ASN A 243 -7.29 -8.68 -0.65
C ASN A 243 -8.26 -9.67 -1.29
N ALA A 244 -8.79 -10.62 -0.50
CA ALA A 244 -9.68 -11.66 -0.99
C ALA A 244 -11.12 -11.21 -1.33
N LEU A 245 -11.52 -9.99 -0.96
CA LEU A 245 -12.89 -9.50 -1.23
C LEU A 245 -13.20 -9.51 -2.74
N LYS A 246 -12.23 -9.13 -3.58
CA LYS A 246 -12.40 -9.06 -5.04
C LYS A 246 -12.30 -10.41 -5.77
N VAL A 247 -11.94 -11.50 -5.07
CA VAL A 247 -12.11 -12.87 -5.58
C VAL A 247 -13.45 -13.48 -5.17
N GLY A 248 -14.13 -12.87 -4.20
CA GLY A 248 -15.46 -13.28 -3.73
C GLY A 248 -15.47 -13.93 -2.35
N TYR A 249 -14.40 -13.78 -1.56
CA TYR A 249 -14.45 -14.14 -0.15
C TYR A 249 -15.47 -13.27 0.59
N ASP A 250 -16.24 -13.88 1.47
CA ASP A 250 -17.17 -13.17 2.35
C ASP A 250 -16.54 -13.00 3.74
N PRO A 251 -16.08 -11.80 4.11
CA PRO A 251 -15.45 -11.58 5.41
C PRO A 251 -16.44 -11.50 6.56
N GLU A 252 -17.76 -11.45 6.33
CA GLU A 252 -18.75 -11.55 7.39
C GLU A 252 -18.95 -13.01 7.82
N LEU A 253 -19.05 -13.91 6.83
CA LEU A 253 -19.17 -15.35 7.03
C LEU A 253 -17.82 -16.06 7.20
N GLU A 254 -16.73 -15.30 7.12
CA GLU A 254 -15.33 -15.76 7.15
C GLU A 254 -15.08 -16.97 6.22
N SER A 255 -15.71 -17.00 5.05
CA SER A 255 -15.61 -18.13 4.12
C SER A 255 -15.81 -17.75 2.66
N TYR A 256 -15.31 -18.60 1.77
CA TYR A 256 -15.75 -18.56 0.38
C TYR A 256 -17.20 -19.06 0.27
N PRO A 257 -18.07 -18.32 -0.45
CA PRO A 257 -19.47 -18.65 -0.57
C PRO A 257 -19.69 -19.90 -1.45
N PRO A 258 -20.83 -20.62 -1.30
CA PRO A 258 -21.09 -21.87 -2.03
C PRO A 258 -20.98 -21.74 -3.55
N TRP A 259 -21.45 -20.63 -4.13
CA TRP A 259 -21.42 -20.39 -5.58
C TRP A 259 -19.99 -20.34 -6.16
N LEU A 260 -19.01 -19.96 -5.33
CA LEU A 260 -17.60 -19.95 -5.69
C LEU A 260 -16.94 -21.31 -5.41
N LYS A 261 -17.24 -21.92 -4.26
CA LYS A 261 -16.68 -23.23 -3.86
C LYS A 261 -17.09 -24.38 -4.78
N SER A 262 -18.24 -24.29 -5.45
CA SER A 262 -18.69 -25.31 -6.39
C SER A 262 -17.94 -25.29 -7.74
N GLN A 263 -17.10 -24.28 -7.97
CA GLN A 263 -16.39 -24.10 -9.24
C GLN A 263 -15.08 -24.90 -9.28
N PRO A 264 -14.65 -25.38 -10.45
CA PRO A 264 -13.45 -26.21 -10.58
C PRO A 264 -12.17 -25.48 -10.15
N TYR A 265 -12.10 -24.16 -10.33
CA TYR A 265 -10.95 -23.33 -9.92
C TYR A 265 -10.93 -22.98 -8.43
N SER A 266 -11.90 -23.40 -7.62
CA SER A 266 -11.95 -23.04 -6.20
C SER A 266 -10.76 -23.57 -5.39
N HIS A 267 -10.13 -24.67 -5.81
CA HIS A 267 -8.96 -25.24 -5.14
C HIS A 267 -7.70 -24.38 -5.26
N VAL A 268 -7.65 -23.43 -6.20
CA VAL A 268 -6.50 -22.52 -6.31
C VAL A 268 -6.59 -21.35 -5.32
N LEU A 269 -7.74 -21.16 -4.66
CA LEU A 269 -7.97 -20.02 -3.78
C LEU A 269 -7.13 -20.15 -2.49
N PRO A 270 -6.54 -19.05 -1.99
CA PRO A 270 -5.75 -19.08 -0.76
C PRO A 270 -6.64 -19.28 0.47
N THR A 271 -6.05 -19.78 1.55
CA THR A 271 -6.63 -19.69 2.89
C THR A 271 -6.63 -18.24 3.36
N ILE A 272 -7.66 -17.83 4.10
CA ILE A 272 -7.87 -16.42 4.47
C ILE A 272 -7.80 -16.25 5.99
N GLN A 273 -7.08 -15.22 6.43
CA GLN A 273 -7.01 -14.79 7.83
C GLN A 273 -7.39 -13.30 7.98
N ALA A 274 -7.53 -12.83 9.21
CA ALA A 274 -7.71 -11.39 9.46
C ALA A 274 -6.43 -10.60 9.10
N PRO A 275 -6.53 -9.36 8.60
CA PRO A 275 -5.37 -8.46 8.44
C PRO A 275 -4.58 -8.28 9.75
N GLY A 276 -3.24 -8.31 9.65
CA GLY A 276 -2.34 -8.18 10.80
C GLY A 276 -2.34 -9.40 11.73
N THR A 277 -2.51 -10.61 11.18
CA THR A 277 -2.41 -11.88 11.92
C THR A 277 -1.07 -12.56 11.61
N ILE A 278 -0.41 -13.15 12.61
CA ILE A 278 0.85 -13.87 12.43
C ILE A 278 0.64 -15.08 11.50
N ILE A 279 1.45 -15.17 10.44
CA ILE A 279 1.50 -16.34 9.55
C ILE A 279 2.56 -17.33 10.01
N SER A 280 3.80 -16.86 10.15
CA SER A 280 4.97 -17.67 10.52
C SER A 280 6.15 -16.74 10.86
N THR A 281 7.21 -17.30 11.44
CA THR A 281 8.51 -16.60 11.55
C THR A 281 9.10 -16.29 10.17
N LEU A 282 9.85 -15.19 10.08
CA LEU A 282 10.66 -14.82 8.93
C LEU A 282 11.63 -15.96 8.59
N LYS A 283 11.81 -16.27 7.30
CA LYS A 283 12.67 -17.37 6.88
C LYS A 283 14.11 -17.20 7.36
N GLU A 284 14.73 -18.31 7.74
CA GLU A 284 16.12 -18.38 8.25
C GLU A 284 17.14 -17.72 7.32
N ASP A 285 17.06 -18.01 6.02
CA ASP A 285 17.98 -17.48 5.02
C ASP A 285 17.90 -15.95 4.90
N ILE A 286 16.70 -15.37 5.09
CA ILE A 286 16.48 -13.93 5.06
C ILE A 286 16.94 -13.29 6.36
N ARG A 287 16.54 -13.83 7.52
CA ARG A 287 16.87 -13.23 8.82
C ARG A 287 18.37 -13.24 9.10
N THR A 288 19.07 -14.33 8.78
CA THR A 288 20.53 -14.42 8.95
C THR A 288 21.28 -13.54 7.97
N LYS A 289 20.82 -13.44 6.71
CA LYS A 289 21.47 -12.58 5.71
C LYS A 289 21.29 -11.09 6.01
N LEU A 290 20.12 -10.67 6.49
CA LEU A 290 19.77 -9.27 6.69
C LEU A 290 19.87 -8.81 8.15
N GLY A 291 20.08 -9.71 9.11
CA GLY A 291 20.23 -9.36 10.53
C GLY A 291 18.92 -9.02 11.22
N PHE A 292 17.84 -9.75 10.92
CA PHE A 292 16.60 -9.71 11.70
C PHE A 292 16.68 -10.69 12.88
N PRO A 293 15.95 -10.45 13.98
CA PRO A 293 15.96 -11.35 15.13
C PRO A 293 15.29 -12.70 14.81
N GLU A 294 15.64 -13.74 15.56
CA GLU A 294 15.11 -15.10 15.37
C GLU A 294 13.59 -15.18 15.61
N ASP A 295 13.05 -14.34 16.49
CA ASP A 295 11.61 -14.28 16.78
C ASP A 295 10.85 -13.32 15.86
N CYS A 296 11.49 -12.75 14.82
CA CYS A 296 10.81 -11.89 13.86
C CYS A 296 9.69 -12.65 13.12
N VAL A 297 8.45 -12.15 13.21
CA VAL A 297 7.29 -12.76 12.56
C VAL A 297 6.81 -12.00 11.34
N VAL A 298 6.24 -12.71 10.38
CA VAL A 298 5.58 -12.14 9.21
C VAL A 298 4.07 -12.31 9.36
N CYS A 299 3.34 -11.23 9.11
CA CYS A 299 1.91 -11.13 9.34
C CYS A 299 1.17 -10.89 8.02
N THR A 300 -0.11 -11.24 7.98
CA THR A 300 -0.98 -10.88 6.85
C THR A 300 -1.02 -9.38 6.64
N GLY A 301 -1.22 -9.02 5.37
CA GLY A 301 -1.26 -7.65 4.89
C GLY A 301 -2.64 -7.03 4.87
N THR A 302 -2.81 -6.13 3.91
CA THR A 302 -4.09 -5.60 3.44
C THR A 302 -3.89 -5.00 2.03
N THR A 303 -4.83 -4.19 1.54
CA THR A 303 -4.67 -3.37 0.34
C THR A 303 -4.15 -1.99 0.67
N ASP A 304 -3.39 -1.38 -0.25
CA ASP A 304 -2.84 -0.01 -0.16
C ASP A 304 -3.86 1.03 0.35
N SER A 305 -5.09 0.96 -0.16
CA SER A 305 -6.18 1.88 0.13
C SER A 305 -6.74 1.72 1.55
N ILE A 306 -6.60 0.54 2.16
CA ILE A 306 -7.01 0.28 3.55
C ILE A 306 -5.86 0.59 4.50
N ALA A 307 -4.62 0.26 4.11
CA ALA A 307 -3.44 0.65 4.86
C ALA A 307 -3.34 2.18 5.00
N ALA A 308 -3.59 2.94 3.93
CA ALA A 308 -3.67 4.40 3.99
C ALA A 308 -4.77 4.91 4.95
N PHE A 309 -5.89 4.20 5.08
CA PHE A 309 -6.92 4.52 6.08
C PHE A 309 -6.43 4.22 7.51
N LEU A 310 -5.83 3.04 7.72
CA LEU A 310 -5.27 2.63 9.01
C LEU A 310 -4.23 3.63 9.52
N ALA A 311 -3.47 4.26 8.61
CA ALA A 311 -2.48 5.27 8.96
C ALA A 311 -3.07 6.48 9.70
N ALA A 312 -4.35 6.81 9.47
CA ALA A 312 -5.04 7.87 10.20
C ALA A 312 -5.34 7.52 11.67
N ARG A 313 -5.13 6.26 12.08
CA ARG A 313 -5.43 5.73 13.44
C ARG A 313 -6.88 5.96 13.88
N ALA A 314 -7.79 6.00 12.91
CA ALA A 314 -9.22 6.14 13.09
C ALA A 314 -9.87 4.75 13.31
N THR A 315 -9.98 4.32 14.57
CA THR A 315 -10.42 2.94 14.91
C THR A 315 -11.83 2.84 15.50
N GLN A 316 -12.49 3.97 15.77
CA GLN A 316 -13.86 3.98 16.30
C GLN A 316 -14.89 4.14 15.19
N PRO A 317 -16.07 3.47 15.27
CA PRO A 317 -17.18 3.77 14.39
C PRO A 317 -17.51 5.26 14.36
N GLY A 318 -17.95 5.77 13.21
CA GLY A 318 -18.18 7.21 13.00
C GLY A 318 -16.92 8.02 12.70
N LYS A 319 -15.72 7.44 12.87
CA LYS A 319 -14.49 8.06 12.35
C LYS A 319 -14.36 7.79 10.87
N ALA A 320 -14.05 8.84 10.12
CA ALA A 320 -13.92 8.78 8.68
C ALA A 320 -12.61 9.38 8.20
N VAL A 321 -12.19 8.98 7.00
CA VAL A 321 -11.08 9.61 6.26
C VAL A 321 -11.59 10.02 4.90
N THR A 322 -11.40 11.30 4.56
CA THR A 322 -11.57 11.84 3.21
C THR A 322 -10.20 12.00 2.56
N SER A 323 -10.00 11.32 1.43
CA SER A 323 -8.84 11.54 0.57
C SER A 323 -9.19 12.60 -0.47
N LEU A 324 -8.60 13.78 -0.33
CA LEU A 324 -8.67 14.88 -1.29
C LEU A 324 -7.54 14.72 -2.33
N GLY A 325 -7.65 13.66 -3.15
CA GLY A 325 -6.73 13.33 -4.23
C GLY A 325 -7.19 13.87 -5.58
N SER A 326 -6.78 13.23 -6.68
CA SER A 326 -7.33 13.52 -8.01
C SER A 326 -8.85 13.36 -8.04
N THR A 327 -9.35 12.37 -7.29
CA THR A 327 -10.77 12.16 -6.99
C THR A 327 -11.02 12.35 -5.49
N LEU A 328 -12.29 12.57 -5.13
CA LEU A 328 -12.78 12.60 -3.76
C LEU A 328 -13.18 11.18 -3.34
N ALA A 329 -12.40 10.55 -2.48
CA ALA A 329 -12.75 9.25 -1.91
C ALA A 329 -13.01 9.39 -0.40
N ILE A 330 -14.13 8.84 0.07
CA ILE A 330 -14.45 8.79 1.49
C ILE A 330 -14.45 7.35 1.99
N LYS A 331 -13.99 7.17 3.22
CA LYS A 331 -14.03 5.91 3.95
C LYS A 331 -14.55 6.17 5.36
N LEU A 332 -15.54 5.41 5.79
CA LEU A 332 -16.24 5.57 7.06
C LEU A 332 -16.20 4.25 7.81
N LEU A 333 -15.70 4.26 9.03
CA LEU A 333 -15.75 3.09 9.90
C LEU A 333 -17.15 2.97 10.51
N SER A 334 -17.75 1.79 10.39
CA SER A 334 -19.15 1.51 10.69
C SER A 334 -19.28 0.19 11.43
N THR A 335 -20.31 0.08 12.27
CA THR A 335 -20.74 -1.20 12.86
C THR A 335 -21.55 -2.06 11.89
N THR A 336 -22.07 -1.44 10.83
CA THR A 336 -22.95 -2.08 9.83
C THR A 336 -22.21 -2.24 8.50
N ARG A 337 -22.27 -3.44 7.92
CA ARG A 337 -21.81 -3.72 6.55
C ARG A 337 -22.76 -3.09 5.54
N ILE A 338 -22.22 -2.25 4.66
CA ILE A 338 -22.98 -1.63 3.57
C ILE A 338 -22.40 -2.05 2.21
N GLU A 339 -23.27 -2.56 1.34
CA GLU A 339 -22.97 -2.81 -0.07
C GLU A 339 -24.11 -2.27 -0.91
N ASP A 340 -23.79 -1.37 -1.85
CA ASP A 340 -24.76 -0.85 -2.79
C ASP A 340 -24.12 -0.62 -4.15
N ALA A 341 -24.41 -1.53 -5.08
CA ALA A 341 -23.85 -1.47 -6.41
C ALA A 341 -24.36 -0.31 -7.27
N ARG A 342 -25.53 0.28 -6.94
CA ARG A 342 -26.07 1.45 -7.67
C ARG A 342 -25.11 2.63 -7.56
N PHE A 343 -24.53 2.79 -6.38
CA PHE A 343 -23.57 3.85 -6.06
C PHE A 343 -22.11 3.36 -6.05
N GLY A 344 -21.88 2.06 -6.27
CA GLY A 344 -20.55 1.47 -6.13
C GLY A 344 -19.98 1.58 -4.72
N VAL A 345 -20.85 1.53 -3.70
CA VAL A 345 -20.48 1.48 -2.28
C VAL A 345 -20.18 0.04 -1.90
N TYR A 346 -19.08 -0.18 -1.20
CA TYR A 346 -18.66 -1.50 -0.72
C TYR A 346 -17.99 -1.38 0.65
N SER A 347 -18.00 -2.50 1.39
CA SER A 347 -17.43 -2.57 2.74
C SER A 347 -16.27 -3.56 2.79
N HIS A 348 -15.19 -3.16 3.46
CA HIS A 348 -14.13 -4.07 3.88
C HIS A 348 -14.23 -4.33 5.39
N ARG A 349 -14.03 -5.56 5.83
CA ARG A 349 -13.92 -5.83 7.27
C ARG A 349 -12.59 -5.31 7.81
N LEU A 350 -12.64 -4.56 8.90
CA LEU A 350 -11.50 -4.01 9.62
C LEU A 350 -11.75 -4.28 11.11
N ASP A 351 -10.98 -5.22 11.67
CA ASP A 351 -11.24 -5.80 12.98
C ASP A 351 -12.67 -6.37 13.11
N ASP A 352 -13.43 -5.92 14.10
CA ASP A 352 -14.84 -6.25 14.34
C ASP A 352 -15.82 -5.27 13.65
N LYS A 353 -15.33 -4.47 12.70
CA LYS A 353 -16.07 -3.35 12.08
C LYS A 353 -16.01 -3.41 10.55
N TRP A 354 -16.70 -2.46 9.92
CA TRP A 354 -16.81 -2.32 8.48
C TRP A 354 -16.31 -0.97 8.02
N LEU A 355 -15.33 -0.97 7.13
CA LEU A 355 -14.86 0.21 6.44
C LEU A 355 -15.68 0.41 5.16
N VAL A 356 -16.69 1.25 5.24
CA VAL A 356 -17.62 1.58 4.14
C VAL A 356 -17.00 2.66 3.27
N GLY A 357 -16.90 2.44 1.97
CA GLY A 357 -16.25 3.38 1.05
C GLY A 357 -17.07 3.76 -0.17
N GLY A 358 -16.85 4.98 -0.66
CA GLY A 358 -17.38 5.51 -1.91
C GLY A 358 -16.43 6.55 -2.49
N ALA A 359 -16.47 6.77 -3.81
CA ALA A 359 -15.60 7.75 -4.46
C ALA A 359 -16.34 8.52 -5.56
N SER A 360 -16.27 9.85 -5.50
CA SER A 360 -16.77 10.79 -6.49
C SER A 360 -15.68 11.18 -7.47
N ASN A 361 -16.08 11.46 -8.71
CA ASN A 361 -15.21 11.96 -9.76
C ASN A 361 -14.78 13.43 -9.55
N THR A 362 -15.39 14.16 -8.60
CA THR A 362 -14.91 15.49 -8.19
C THR A 362 -13.57 15.41 -7.47
N GLY A 363 -12.87 16.54 -7.28
CA GLY A 363 -11.64 16.61 -6.49
C GLY A 363 -10.50 17.36 -7.18
N GLY A 364 -9.28 16.87 -7.00
CA GLY A 364 -8.06 17.51 -7.49
C GLY A 364 -7.90 17.54 -9.01
N ALA A 365 -8.50 16.61 -9.75
CA ALA A 365 -8.39 16.56 -11.21
C ALA A 365 -9.05 17.78 -11.87
N VAL A 366 -10.29 18.12 -11.45
CA VAL A 366 -10.97 19.33 -11.93
C VAL A 366 -10.30 20.61 -11.43
N LEU A 367 -9.75 20.61 -10.20
CA LEU A 367 -8.96 21.74 -9.71
C LEU A 367 -7.73 21.99 -10.58
N ARG A 368 -7.00 20.93 -10.98
CA ARG A 368 -5.80 21.01 -11.82
C ARG A 368 -6.07 21.40 -13.27
N GLN A 369 -7.29 21.19 -13.76
CA GLN A 369 -7.71 21.72 -15.07
C GLN A 369 -7.84 23.25 -15.06
N LEU A 370 -8.10 23.84 -13.90
CA LEU A 370 -8.41 25.26 -13.74
C LEU A 370 -7.25 26.07 -13.15
N PHE A 371 -6.48 25.47 -12.24
CA PHE A 371 -5.45 26.12 -11.45
C PHE A 371 -4.22 25.24 -11.28
N SER A 372 -3.04 25.86 -11.29
CA SER A 372 -1.80 25.23 -10.82
C SER A 372 -1.80 25.07 -9.30
N ASP A 373 -0.94 24.19 -8.76
CA ASP A 373 -0.80 24.01 -7.31
C ASP A 373 -0.40 25.34 -6.61
N GLU A 374 0.42 26.18 -7.26
CA GLU A 374 0.79 27.51 -6.75
C GLU A 374 -0.40 28.49 -6.76
N GLN A 375 -1.23 28.47 -7.80
CA GLN A 375 -2.47 29.27 -7.84
C GLN A 375 -3.44 28.85 -6.75
N LEU A 376 -3.63 27.54 -6.54
CA LEU A 376 -4.49 27.02 -5.48
C LEU A 376 -4.03 27.51 -4.10
N GLU A 377 -2.73 27.48 -3.83
CA GLU A 377 -2.16 27.98 -2.58
C GLU A 377 -2.38 29.50 -2.41
N ASN A 378 -2.02 30.30 -3.42
CA ASN A 378 -2.09 31.76 -3.35
C ASN A 378 -3.53 32.30 -3.30
N LEU A 379 -4.45 31.73 -4.06
CA LEU A 379 -5.87 32.11 -4.03
C LEU A 379 -6.53 31.67 -2.72
N SER A 380 -6.21 30.47 -2.22
CA SER A 380 -6.80 29.98 -0.96
C SER A 380 -6.48 30.88 0.23
N ARG A 381 -5.27 31.45 0.31
CA ARG A 381 -4.88 32.38 1.38
C ARG A 381 -5.82 33.60 1.50
N GLN A 382 -6.44 34.01 0.40
CA GLN A 382 -7.34 35.16 0.33
C GLN A 382 -8.79 34.82 0.68
N ILE A 383 -9.13 33.53 0.79
CA ILE A 383 -10.49 33.10 1.14
C ILE A 383 -10.74 33.34 2.63
N ASN A 384 -11.90 33.92 2.96
CA ASN A 384 -12.48 33.85 4.30
C ASN A 384 -13.32 32.56 4.40
N PRO A 385 -12.84 31.50 5.07
CA PRO A 385 -13.51 30.21 5.07
C PRO A 385 -14.76 30.19 5.96
N MET A 386 -14.94 31.21 6.81
CA MET A 386 -16.12 31.36 7.67
C MET A 386 -17.33 31.94 6.91
N GLU A 387 -17.10 32.56 5.75
CA GLU A 387 -18.17 33.04 4.88
C GLU A 387 -18.58 31.93 3.92
N ALA A 388 -19.88 31.79 3.67
CA ALA A 388 -20.38 30.83 2.71
C ALA A 388 -20.34 31.40 1.28
N SER A 389 -19.84 30.61 0.33
CA SER A 389 -19.96 30.93 -1.08
C SER A 389 -21.38 30.66 -1.59
N SER A 390 -21.97 31.63 -2.28
CA SER A 390 -23.30 31.51 -2.90
C SER A 390 -23.31 30.66 -4.19
N LEU A 391 -22.15 30.20 -4.65
CA LEU A 391 -22.01 29.44 -5.89
C LEU A 391 -22.37 27.96 -5.66
N ASP A 392 -23.28 27.42 -6.47
CA ASP A 392 -23.68 26.01 -6.46
C ASP A 392 -23.07 25.27 -7.66
N TYR A 393 -21.89 24.71 -7.46
CA TYR A 393 -21.19 23.94 -8.49
C TYR A 393 -21.33 22.44 -8.28
N TYR A 394 -21.11 21.70 -9.35
CA TYR A 394 -20.80 20.27 -9.32
C TYR A 394 -19.50 20.06 -10.12
N PRO A 395 -18.33 20.30 -9.49
CA PRO A 395 -17.05 20.35 -10.20
C PRO A 395 -16.65 18.96 -10.67
N LEU A 396 -16.60 18.72 -11.98
CA LEU A 396 -16.19 17.45 -12.56
C LEU A 396 -15.21 17.67 -13.70
N PRO A 397 -14.22 16.78 -13.90
CA PRO A 397 -13.28 16.89 -15.02
C PRO A 397 -13.90 16.50 -16.38
N ALA A 398 -15.00 15.74 -16.37
CA ALA A 398 -15.76 15.27 -17.53
C ALA A 398 -17.17 14.83 -17.10
N GLU A 399 -18.03 14.49 -18.07
CA GLU A 399 -19.37 13.94 -17.81
C GLU A 399 -19.31 12.61 -17.04
N GLY A 400 -20.19 12.48 -16.06
CA GLY A 400 -20.46 11.22 -15.35
C GLY A 400 -20.08 11.23 -13.88
N GLU A 401 -20.94 10.65 -13.06
CA GLU A 401 -20.76 10.43 -11.64
C GLU A 401 -21.32 9.06 -11.23
N ARG A 402 -20.66 8.41 -10.27
CA ARG A 402 -21.17 7.16 -9.69
C ARG A 402 -21.62 7.32 -8.24
N PHE A 403 -20.94 8.19 -7.51
CA PHE A 403 -21.15 8.41 -6.09
C PHE A 403 -20.84 9.87 -5.77
N PRO A 404 -21.63 10.58 -4.95
CA PRO A 404 -22.85 10.11 -4.28
C PRO A 404 -24.12 10.21 -5.14
N VAL A 405 -23.98 10.55 -6.42
CA VAL A 405 -25.08 10.56 -7.40
C VAL A 405 -24.77 9.53 -8.46
N ALA A 406 -25.65 8.53 -8.62
CA ALA A 406 -25.53 7.52 -9.66
C ALA A 406 -26.10 8.07 -10.97
N ASP A 407 -25.32 8.90 -11.66
CA ASP A 407 -25.69 9.49 -12.95
C ASP A 407 -24.50 9.48 -13.91
N PRO A 408 -24.43 8.50 -14.84
CA PRO A 408 -23.36 8.42 -15.81
C PRO A 408 -23.35 9.58 -16.82
N LYS A 409 -24.41 10.41 -16.85
CA LYS A 409 -24.55 11.59 -17.71
C LYS A 409 -24.48 12.92 -16.93
N MET A 410 -24.01 12.87 -15.68
CA MET A 410 -23.89 14.06 -14.84
C MET A 410 -22.94 15.08 -15.49
N VAL A 411 -23.48 16.23 -15.90
CA VAL A 411 -22.71 17.28 -16.57
C VAL A 411 -21.94 18.12 -15.54
N PRO A 412 -20.66 18.46 -15.76
CA PRO A 412 -19.93 19.40 -14.91
C PRO A 412 -20.66 20.74 -14.81
N ARG A 413 -20.87 21.25 -13.59
CA ARG A 413 -21.50 22.56 -13.36
C ARG A 413 -20.50 23.50 -12.69
N LEU A 414 -19.98 24.46 -13.44
CA LEU A 414 -19.01 25.47 -12.98
C LEU A 414 -19.44 26.91 -13.32
N ASP A 415 -20.67 27.09 -13.81
CA ASP A 415 -21.27 28.39 -14.11
C ASP A 415 -22.26 28.84 -13.03
N PRO A 416 -22.41 30.16 -12.79
CA PRO A 416 -21.65 31.24 -13.43
C PRO A 416 -20.22 31.33 -12.86
N ARG A 417 -19.21 31.50 -13.72
CA ARG A 417 -17.84 31.82 -13.27
C ARG A 417 -17.72 33.33 -12.98
N PRO A 418 -17.47 33.75 -11.72
CA PRO A 418 -17.23 35.16 -11.41
C PRO A 418 -15.88 35.62 -11.97
N GLU A 419 -15.72 36.94 -12.17
CA GLU A 419 -14.44 37.54 -12.61
C GLU A 419 -13.32 37.36 -11.57
N CYS A 420 -13.69 37.29 -10.28
CA CYS A 420 -12.74 37.08 -9.19
C CYS A 420 -12.42 35.59 -9.01
N ASP A 421 -11.20 35.19 -9.36
CA ASP A 421 -10.75 33.79 -9.20
C ASP A 421 -10.74 33.30 -7.74
N VAL A 422 -10.60 34.20 -6.75
CA VAL A 422 -10.73 33.85 -5.32
C VAL A 422 -12.17 33.40 -5.01
N ALA A 423 -13.17 34.16 -5.51
CA ALA A 423 -14.58 33.80 -5.35
C ALA A 423 -14.92 32.51 -6.10
N TYR A 424 -14.37 32.34 -7.31
CA TYR A 424 -14.55 31.13 -8.10
C TYR A 424 -13.98 29.88 -7.40
N LEU A 425 -12.72 29.96 -6.94
CA LEU A 425 -12.10 28.87 -6.18
C LEU A 425 -12.87 28.57 -4.89
N HIS A 426 -13.30 29.60 -4.14
CA HIS A 426 -14.12 29.41 -2.95
C HIS A 426 -15.40 28.63 -3.25
N GLY A 427 -16.12 29.00 -4.32
CA GLY A 427 -17.29 28.27 -4.80
C GLY A 427 -17.01 26.80 -5.12
N ILE A 428 -15.88 26.51 -5.76
CA ILE A 428 -15.47 25.14 -6.10
C ILE A 428 -15.16 24.34 -4.82
N LEU A 429 -14.30 24.86 -3.94
CA LEU A 429 -13.90 24.18 -2.70
C LEU A 429 -15.11 23.91 -1.78
N GLU A 430 -16.02 24.89 -1.65
CA GLU A 430 -17.24 24.73 -0.87
C GLU A 430 -18.21 23.73 -1.52
N SER A 431 -18.34 23.74 -2.84
CA SER A 431 -19.19 22.78 -3.55
C SER A 431 -18.67 21.35 -3.45
N ILE A 432 -17.35 21.15 -3.50
CA ILE A 432 -16.75 19.83 -3.22
C ILE A 432 -17.06 19.39 -1.78
N ALA A 433 -17.00 20.30 -0.81
CA ALA A 433 -17.38 20.00 0.57
C ALA A 433 -18.88 19.62 0.70
N ARG A 434 -19.77 20.23 -0.09
CA ARG A 434 -21.19 19.82 -0.15
C ARG A 434 -21.36 18.43 -0.76
N ILE A 435 -20.57 18.08 -1.77
CA ILE A 435 -20.54 16.72 -2.34
C ILE A 435 -20.04 15.71 -1.30
N GLU A 436 -19.01 16.06 -0.53
CA GLU A 436 -18.52 15.25 0.60
C GLU A 436 -19.59 15.07 1.68
N ALA A 437 -20.31 16.14 2.06
CA ALA A 437 -21.42 16.06 3.01
C ALA A 437 -22.52 15.13 2.50
N LYS A 438 -22.90 15.28 1.23
CA LYS A 438 -23.88 14.40 0.57
C LYS A 438 -23.43 12.95 0.53
N ALA A 439 -22.14 12.71 0.34
CA ALA A 439 -21.56 11.38 0.35
C ALA A 439 -21.66 10.70 1.71
N TYR A 440 -21.30 11.38 2.80
CA TYR A 440 -21.50 10.85 4.14
C TYR A 440 -22.99 10.69 4.50
N GLY A 441 -23.84 11.63 4.10
CA GLY A 441 -25.29 11.52 4.24
C GLY A 441 -25.85 10.29 3.55
N LEU A 442 -25.44 10.02 2.31
CA LEU A 442 -25.82 8.80 1.59
C LEU A 442 -25.36 7.52 2.31
N LEU A 443 -24.14 7.48 2.84
CA LEU A 443 -23.69 6.30 3.59
C LEU A 443 -24.54 6.05 4.84
N LYS A 444 -24.92 7.12 5.56
CA LYS A 444 -25.84 7.05 6.70
C LYS A 444 -27.22 6.55 6.27
N ASP A 445 -27.77 7.07 5.18
CA ASP A 445 -29.08 6.66 4.64
C ASP A 445 -29.10 5.18 4.20
N LEU A 446 -27.95 4.67 3.75
CA LEU A 446 -27.76 3.25 3.44
C LEU A 446 -27.59 2.37 4.69
N GLY A 447 -27.45 2.96 5.89
CA GLY A 447 -27.39 2.28 7.18
C GLY A 447 -26.02 2.23 7.85
N ALA A 448 -25.01 2.94 7.32
CA ALA A 448 -23.72 3.05 7.99
C ALA A 448 -23.84 3.86 9.29
N THR A 449 -22.94 3.62 10.24
CA THR A 449 -22.80 4.47 11.43
C THR A 449 -22.60 5.93 11.01
N GLU A 450 -23.30 6.87 11.64
CA GLU A 450 -23.17 8.29 11.33
C GLU A 450 -21.74 8.79 11.57
N VAL A 451 -21.27 9.67 10.69
CA VAL A 451 -19.92 10.26 10.80
C VAL A 451 -19.89 11.29 11.93
N GLU A 452 -18.88 11.20 12.78
CA GLU A 452 -18.66 12.10 13.92
C GLU A 452 -17.42 12.98 13.75
N GLN A 453 -16.44 12.51 12.98
CA GLN A 453 -15.19 13.23 12.75
C GLN A 453 -14.56 12.77 11.44
N VAL A 454 -14.03 13.74 10.69
CA VAL A 454 -13.38 13.48 9.41
C VAL A 454 -11.90 13.83 9.48
N PHE A 455 -11.06 12.83 9.29
CA PHE A 455 -9.64 13.01 9.01
C PHE A 455 -9.42 13.24 7.51
N THR A 456 -8.41 14.03 7.18
CA THR A 456 -8.16 14.43 5.79
C THR A 456 -6.81 13.92 5.33
N ALA A 457 -6.79 13.28 4.17
CA ALA A 457 -5.60 12.80 3.46
C ALA A 457 -5.55 13.37 2.03
N GLY A 458 -4.50 13.04 1.29
CA GLY A 458 -4.30 13.49 -0.09
C GLY A 458 -3.78 14.93 -0.21
N GLY A 459 -3.56 15.40 -1.44
CA GLY A 459 -2.97 16.72 -1.71
C GLY A 459 -3.76 17.88 -1.10
N GLY A 460 -5.09 17.80 -1.12
CA GLY A 460 -5.97 18.81 -0.55
C GLY A 460 -5.87 18.97 0.98
N SER A 461 -5.35 17.96 1.69
CA SER A 461 -5.17 18.02 3.16
C SER A 461 -4.20 19.09 3.65
N LYS A 462 -3.37 19.66 2.75
CA LYS A 462 -2.43 20.75 3.06
C LYS A 462 -3.12 22.12 3.09
N ASN A 463 -4.35 22.21 2.58
CA ASN A 463 -5.09 23.47 2.50
C ASN A 463 -5.92 23.69 3.78
N GLU A 464 -5.38 24.46 4.72
CA GLU A 464 -6.04 24.78 6.00
C GLU A 464 -7.35 25.55 5.80
N LYS A 465 -7.41 26.44 4.80
CA LYS A 465 -8.63 27.18 4.46
C LYS A 465 -9.72 26.23 3.98
N TRP A 466 -9.37 25.25 3.16
CA TRP A 466 -10.32 24.22 2.73
C TRP A 466 -10.75 23.31 3.88
N THR A 467 -9.85 23.01 4.82
CA THR A 467 -10.20 22.28 6.05
C THR A 467 -11.28 23.01 6.84
N GLN A 468 -11.16 24.33 7.03
CA GLN A 468 -12.15 25.16 7.71
C GLN A 468 -13.48 25.28 6.93
N ILE A 469 -13.44 25.38 5.60
CA ILE A 469 -14.65 25.34 4.75
C ILE A 469 -15.38 24.00 4.96
N ARG A 470 -14.64 22.89 4.91
CA ARG A 470 -15.21 21.55 5.08
C ARG A 470 -15.80 21.36 6.47
N GLU A 471 -15.12 21.79 7.52
CA GLU A 471 -15.65 21.77 8.90
C GLU A 471 -16.99 22.51 9.00
N ARG A 472 -17.07 23.73 8.44
CA ARG A 472 -18.32 24.51 8.40
C ARG A 472 -19.43 23.81 7.61
N VAL A 473 -19.13 23.30 6.41
CA VAL A 473 -20.12 22.70 5.50
C VAL A 473 -20.61 21.35 5.99
N LEU A 474 -19.71 20.52 6.52
CA LEU A 474 -20.04 19.21 7.07
C LEU A 474 -20.74 19.33 8.42
N GLY A 475 -20.48 20.41 9.18
CA GLY A 475 -20.97 20.57 10.54
C GLY A 475 -20.32 19.60 11.53
N LEU A 476 -19.09 19.15 11.23
CA LEU A 476 -18.37 18.11 11.97
C LEU A 476 -16.90 18.53 12.16
N PRO A 477 -16.21 18.06 13.22
CA PRO A 477 -14.77 18.25 13.35
C PRO A 477 -14.02 17.67 12.16
N VAL A 478 -13.21 18.51 11.50
CA VAL A 478 -12.36 18.12 10.38
C VAL A 478 -10.92 18.45 10.71
N SER A 479 -10.04 17.48 10.58
CA SER A 479 -8.61 17.70 10.77
C SER A 479 -7.78 16.92 9.76
N ARG A 480 -6.52 17.31 9.59
CA ARG A 480 -5.56 16.50 8.82
C ARG A 480 -5.24 15.22 9.60
N ALA A 481 -5.12 14.09 8.90
CA ALA A 481 -4.61 12.87 9.50
C ALA A 481 -3.13 13.04 9.86
N LEU A 482 -2.71 12.57 11.05
CA LEU A 482 -1.31 12.67 11.48
C LEU A 482 -0.37 11.89 10.55
N GLN A 483 -0.82 10.73 10.07
CA GLN A 483 -0.13 9.90 9.10
C GLN A 483 -1.12 9.46 8.02
N THR A 484 -0.65 9.38 6.78
CA THR A 484 -1.46 9.00 5.60
C THR A 484 -0.80 7.96 4.73
N GLU A 485 0.45 7.60 5.02
CA GLU A 485 1.25 6.69 4.22
C GLU A 485 0.82 5.24 4.45
N ALA A 486 0.56 4.50 3.37
CA ALA A 486 0.10 3.12 3.44
C ALA A 486 1.12 2.22 4.19
N ALA A 487 2.42 2.42 3.96
CA ALA A 487 3.48 1.72 4.71
C ALA A 487 3.37 1.91 6.24
N TYR A 488 2.93 3.08 6.72
CA TYR A 488 2.69 3.31 8.15
C TYR A 488 1.47 2.50 8.64
N GLY A 489 0.40 2.44 7.84
CA GLY A 489 -0.75 1.57 8.12
C GLY A 489 -0.40 0.08 8.16
N ALA A 490 0.44 -0.39 7.23
CA ALA A 490 0.97 -1.75 7.26
C ALA A 490 1.82 -2.00 8.51
N ALA A 491 2.59 -0.99 8.97
CA ALA A 491 3.39 -1.10 10.19
C ALA A 491 2.49 -1.22 11.44
N LEU A 492 1.32 -0.59 11.45
CA LEU A 492 0.31 -0.78 12.49
C LEU A 492 -0.29 -2.20 12.48
N LEU A 493 -0.43 -2.83 11.31
CA LEU A 493 -0.83 -4.24 11.22
C LEU A 493 0.25 -5.17 11.78
N ALA A 494 1.53 -4.89 11.49
CA ALA A 494 2.66 -5.62 12.07
C ALA A 494 2.66 -5.49 13.60
N LEU A 495 2.45 -4.28 14.13
CA LEU A 495 2.31 -4.01 15.56
C LEU A 495 1.15 -4.80 16.19
N LYS A 496 -0.05 -4.74 15.59
CA LYS A 496 -1.25 -5.44 16.06
C LYS A 496 -1.01 -6.94 16.27
N ALA A 497 -0.28 -7.59 15.37
CA ALA A 497 -0.07 -9.03 15.40
C ALA A 497 0.66 -9.54 16.65
N THR A 498 1.40 -8.67 17.33
CA THR A 498 2.24 -9.00 18.49
C THR A 498 1.70 -8.45 19.81
N ARG A 499 0.48 -7.91 19.80
CA ARG A 499 -0.21 -7.35 20.96
C ARG A 499 -1.11 -8.36 21.66
#